data_AF-Q6XIC3-F1
#
_entry.id   AF-Q6XIC3-F1
#
_cell.length_a   1.000
_cell.length_b   1.000
_cell.length_c   1.000
_cell.angle_alpha   90.00
_cell.angle_beta   90.00
_cell.angle_gamma   90.00
#
_symmetry.space_group_name_H-M   'P 1'
#
loop_
_entity.id
_entity.type
_entity.pdbx_description
1 polymer ?
#
loop_
_entity_poly.entity_id
_entity_poly.type
_entity_poly.pdbx_seq_one_letter_code
_entity_poly.pdbx_strand_id
1 'polypeptide(L)'
;PRSINEMRKEDLVRDMDPKKVRIMEWTDGKKNNIRALLCSMHTVLWDNAKWQRCEMSSMVAPTEVKKAYRRACLAVHPDKHNGTENEEIAKLIFMELNNAWTDFENDATQQNMFNA
;
A
#
# COMPACT_ATOMS: atom_id res chain seq x y z
N PRO A 1 5.16 -30.89 -4.74
CA PRO A 1 3.68 -30.85 -4.71
C PRO A 1 3.21 -29.46 -4.27
N ARG A 2 2.36 -28.80 -5.06
CA ARG A 2 1.79 -27.49 -4.67
C ARG A 2 0.89 -27.66 -3.45
N SER A 3 0.89 -26.69 -2.54
CA SER A 3 0.06 -26.77 -1.33
C SER A 3 -1.42 -26.50 -1.66
N ILE A 4 -2.35 -26.99 -0.84
CA ILE A 4 -3.79 -26.68 -0.97
C ILE A 4 -4.04 -25.17 -0.95
N ASN A 5 -3.27 -24.40 -0.17
CA ASN A 5 -3.38 -22.94 -0.14
C ASN A 5 -2.90 -22.28 -1.43
N GLU A 6 -1.86 -22.82 -2.06
CA GLU A 6 -1.31 -22.33 -3.32
C GLU A 6 -2.31 -22.55 -4.47
N MET A 7 -2.92 -23.74 -4.54
CA MET A 7 -3.96 -24.05 -5.53
C MET A 7 -5.18 -23.15 -5.38
N ARG A 8 -5.66 -22.91 -4.15
CA ARG A 8 -6.77 -21.98 -3.89
C ARG A 8 -6.44 -20.54 -4.31
N LYS A 9 -5.19 -20.10 -4.12
CA LYS A 9 -4.75 -18.75 -4.50
C LYS A 9 -4.72 -18.61 -6.03
N GLU A 10 -4.25 -19.62 -6.75
CA GLU A 10 -4.27 -19.64 -8.22
C GLU A 10 -5.69 -19.56 -8.78
N ASP A 11 -6.62 -20.34 -8.25
CA ASP A 11 -8.03 -20.33 -8.68
C ASP A 11 -8.70 -18.97 -8.44
N LEU A 12 -8.39 -18.32 -7.32
CA LEU A 12 -8.91 -16.97 -7.00
C LEU A 12 -8.35 -15.89 -7.92
N VAL A 13 -7.11 -16.04 -8.38
CA VAL A 13 -6.42 -15.05 -9.24
C VAL A 13 -6.86 -15.17 -10.69
N ARG A 14 -7.19 -16.39 -11.16
CA ARG A 14 -7.47 -16.68 -12.59
C ARG A 14 -8.53 -15.77 -13.21
N ASP A 15 -9.59 -15.47 -12.47
CA ASP A 15 -10.75 -14.72 -12.97
C ASP A 15 -10.77 -13.26 -12.46
N MET A 16 -9.68 -12.80 -11.83
CA MET A 16 -9.60 -11.48 -11.20
C MET A 16 -8.97 -10.42 -12.12
N ASP A 17 -9.42 -9.17 -12.01
CA ASP A 17 -8.82 -8.03 -12.72
C ASP A 17 -7.30 -7.95 -12.43
N PRO A 18 -6.43 -7.84 -13.45
CA PRO A 18 -4.98 -7.74 -13.26
C PRO A 18 -4.53 -6.64 -12.28
N LYS A 19 -5.24 -5.51 -12.23
CA LYS A 19 -4.97 -4.43 -11.25
C LYS A 19 -5.23 -4.91 -9.82
N LYS A 20 -6.32 -5.65 -9.61
CA LYS A 20 -6.63 -6.24 -8.30
C LYS A 20 -5.61 -7.31 -7.91
N VAL A 21 -5.11 -8.11 -8.86
CA VAL A 21 -4.02 -9.08 -8.62
C VAL A 21 -2.78 -8.35 -8.13
N ARG A 22 -2.38 -7.29 -8.84
CA ARG A 22 -1.21 -6.47 -8.48
C ARG A 22 -1.32 -5.88 -7.07
N ILE A 23 -2.50 -5.41 -6.67
CA ILE A 23 -2.74 -4.90 -5.31
C ILE A 23 -2.75 -6.02 -4.27
N MET A 24 -3.36 -7.16 -4.59
CA MET A 24 -3.34 -8.34 -3.72
C MET A 24 -1.92 -8.81 -3.42
N GLU A 25 -1.07 -8.91 -4.44
CA GLU A 25 0.34 -9.30 -4.29
C GLU A 25 1.15 -8.26 -3.49
N TRP A 26 0.92 -6.97 -3.73
CA TRP A 26 1.62 -5.92 -2.99
C TRP A 26 1.27 -5.88 -1.52
N THR A 27 -0.01 -6.11 -1.18
CA THR A 27 -0.51 -6.13 0.20
C THR A 27 -0.26 -7.45 0.92
N ASP A 28 0.06 -8.53 0.21
CA ASP A 28 0.32 -9.84 0.81
C ASP A 28 1.45 -9.76 1.86
N GLY A 29 1.16 -10.24 3.08
CA GLY A 29 2.05 -10.12 4.23
C GLY A 29 2.32 -8.69 4.75
N LYS A 30 1.68 -7.66 4.19
CA LYS A 30 1.89 -6.24 4.55
C LYS A 30 0.61 -5.49 4.90
N LYS A 31 -0.56 -6.15 4.85
CA LYS A 31 -1.84 -5.57 5.24
C LYS A 31 -1.72 -4.92 6.61
N ASN A 32 -2.23 -3.70 6.71
CA ASN A 32 -2.24 -2.86 7.91
C ASN A 32 -0.85 -2.40 8.41
N ASN A 33 0.24 -2.74 7.73
CA ASN A 33 1.57 -2.20 8.03
C ASN A 33 1.88 -1.00 7.13
N ILE A 34 1.53 0.19 7.60
CA ILE A 34 1.68 1.43 6.81
C ILE A 34 3.12 1.68 6.36
N ARG A 35 4.13 1.34 7.17
CA ARG A 35 5.55 1.53 6.83
C ARG A 35 5.94 0.64 5.65
N ALA A 36 5.55 -0.63 5.69
CA ALA A 36 5.83 -1.59 4.62
C ALA A 36 5.13 -1.18 3.31
N LEU A 37 3.85 -0.80 3.38
CA LEU A 37 3.08 -0.36 2.23
C LEU A 37 3.71 0.86 1.56
N LEU A 38 4.06 1.90 2.34
CA LEU A 38 4.70 3.12 1.80
C LEU A 38 6.07 2.82 1.17
N CYS A 39 6.91 2.02 1.82
CA CYS A 39 8.24 1.70 1.30
C CYS A 39 8.16 0.90 -0.01
N SER A 40 7.18 0.00 -0.17
CA SER A 40 7.02 -0.79 -1.40
C SER A 40 5.99 -0.25 -2.40
N MET A 41 5.36 0.90 -2.16
CA MET A 41 4.30 1.43 -3.04
C MET A 41 4.78 1.63 -4.49
N HIS A 42 6.06 1.97 -4.69
CA HIS A 42 6.66 2.13 -6.02
C HIS A 42 6.54 0.89 -6.93
N THR A 43 6.33 -0.30 -6.36
CA THR A 43 6.16 -1.55 -7.12
C THR A 43 4.78 -1.67 -7.79
N VAL A 44 3.79 -0.91 -7.33
CA VAL A 44 2.41 -0.97 -7.84
C VAL A 44 1.95 0.29 -8.57
N LEU A 45 2.79 1.31 -8.63
CA LEU A 45 2.47 2.53 -9.38
C LEU A 45 2.67 2.33 -10.88
N TRP A 46 2.04 3.22 -11.64
CA TRP A 46 2.27 3.40 -13.07
C TRP A 46 3.48 4.31 -13.30
N ASP A 47 3.95 4.34 -14.55
CA ASP A 47 5.07 5.18 -14.96
C ASP A 47 4.76 6.67 -14.73
N ASN A 48 5.74 7.41 -14.23
CA ASN A 48 5.64 8.84 -13.92
C ASN A 48 4.66 9.21 -12.79
N ALA A 49 4.18 8.25 -11.99
CA ALA A 49 3.50 8.57 -10.73
C ALA A 49 4.41 9.47 -9.88
N LYS A 50 3.85 10.57 -9.34
CA LYS A 50 4.59 11.56 -8.54
C LYS A 50 4.88 11.04 -7.13
N TRP A 51 5.68 9.97 -7.06
CA TRP A 51 6.07 9.30 -5.82
C TRP A 51 7.58 9.15 -5.74
N GLN A 52 8.13 9.51 -4.59
CA GLN A 52 9.51 9.24 -4.26
C GLN A 52 9.56 8.05 -3.31
N ARG A 53 10.30 7.01 -3.71
CA ARG A 53 10.51 5.81 -2.88
C ARG A 53 11.03 6.21 -1.50
N CYS A 54 10.49 5.55 -0.50
CA CYS A 54 10.91 5.69 0.89
C CYS A 54 11.59 4.41 1.35
N GLU A 55 12.57 4.53 2.23
CA GLU A 55 13.26 3.38 2.83
C GLU A 55 12.78 3.15 4.26
N MET A 56 12.82 1.89 4.71
CA MET A 56 12.38 1.54 6.07
C MET A 56 13.18 2.28 7.15
N SER A 57 14.47 2.54 6.89
CA SER A 57 15.36 3.32 7.78
C SER A 57 14.90 4.78 7.98
N SER A 58 14.15 5.35 7.02
CA SER A 58 13.57 6.69 7.14
C SER A 58 12.19 6.70 7.82
N MET A 59 11.60 5.52 8.08
CA MET A 59 10.24 5.37 8.62
C MET A 59 10.22 5.05 10.12
N VAL A 60 11.27 5.43 10.86
CA VAL A 60 11.37 5.17 12.31
C VAL A 60 10.35 6.03 13.07
N ALA A 61 10.45 7.36 12.93
CA ALA A 61 9.60 8.29 13.67
C ALA A 61 8.17 8.37 13.09
N PRO A 62 7.12 8.40 13.93
CA PRO A 62 5.73 8.54 13.48
C PRO A 62 5.48 9.77 12.60
N THR A 63 6.22 10.85 12.84
CA THR A 63 6.15 12.08 12.06
C THR A 63 6.59 11.87 10.61
N GLU A 64 7.62 11.05 10.37
CA GLU A 64 8.09 10.72 9.02
C GLU A 64 7.10 9.79 8.30
N VAL A 65 6.52 8.82 9.02
CA VAL A 65 5.43 7.98 8.51
C VAL A 65 4.24 8.85 8.07
N LYS A 66 3.81 9.80 8.91
CA LYS A 66 2.72 10.73 8.62
C LYS A 66 2.99 11.60 7.38
N LYS A 67 4.22 12.13 7.25
CA LYS A 67 4.61 12.93 6.08
C LYS A 67 4.58 12.09 4.81
N ALA A 68 5.13 10.88 4.83
CA ALA A 68 5.15 10.00 3.68
C ALA A 68 3.73 9.55 3.28
N TYR A 69 2.89 9.21 4.25
CA TYR A 69 1.47 8.90 4.02
C TYR A 69 0.75 10.04 3.29
N ARG A 70 0.88 11.29 3.76
CA ARG A 70 0.26 12.45 3.10
C ARG A 70 0.75 12.63 1.66
N ARG A 71 2.04 12.46 1.40
CA ARG A 71 2.60 12.53 0.04
C ARG A 71 2.05 11.39 -0.84
N ALA A 72 1.90 10.19 -0.29
CA ALA A 72 1.35 9.04 -1.01
C ALA A 72 -0.10 9.31 -1.41
N CYS A 73 -0.94 9.76 -0.48
CA CYS A 73 -2.32 10.17 -0.76
C CYS A 73 -2.40 11.22 -1.86
N LEU A 74 -1.51 12.21 -1.89
CA LEU A 74 -1.49 13.22 -2.96
C LEU A 74 -1.10 12.64 -4.32
N ALA A 75 -0.26 11.60 -4.36
CA ALA A 75 0.17 10.95 -5.58
C ALA A 75 -0.94 10.08 -6.20
N VAL A 76 -1.74 9.42 -5.35
CA VAL A 76 -2.78 8.45 -5.78
C VAL A 76 -4.22 8.91 -5.48
N HIS A 77 -4.43 10.20 -5.22
CA HIS A 77 -5.77 10.70 -4.89
C HIS A 77 -6.78 10.40 -6.01
N PRO A 78 -7.95 9.80 -5.72
CA PRO A 78 -8.94 9.43 -6.74
C PRO A 78 -9.34 10.58 -7.67
N ASP A 79 -9.61 11.77 -7.12
CA ASP A 79 -10.00 12.95 -7.93
C ASP A 79 -8.97 13.33 -9.00
N LYS A 80 -7.67 13.11 -8.76
CA LYS A 80 -6.63 13.44 -9.74
C LYS A 80 -6.54 12.45 -10.89
N HIS A 81 -7.07 11.24 -10.68
CA HIS A 81 -6.99 10.12 -11.62
C HIS A 81 -8.35 9.73 -12.17
N ASN A 82 -9.42 10.43 -11.79
CA ASN A 82 -10.77 10.22 -12.29
C ASN A 82 -10.81 10.39 -13.83
N GLY A 83 -11.35 9.39 -14.53
CA GLY A 83 -11.39 9.33 -15.99
C GLY A 83 -10.08 8.93 -16.66
N THR A 84 -9.04 8.58 -15.90
CA THR A 84 -7.75 8.10 -16.45
C THR A 84 -7.67 6.57 -16.39
N GLU A 85 -6.74 5.98 -17.15
CA GLU A 85 -6.47 4.53 -17.09
C GLU A 85 -6.04 4.05 -15.69
N ASN A 86 -5.53 4.96 -14.87
CA ASN A 86 -5.00 4.72 -13.52
C ASN A 86 -6.04 4.91 -12.42
N GLU A 87 -7.27 5.32 -12.74
CA GLU A 87 -8.31 5.62 -11.75
C GLU A 87 -8.51 4.47 -10.75
N GLU A 88 -8.70 3.26 -11.27
CA GLU A 88 -9.03 2.10 -10.45
C GLU A 88 -7.86 1.70 -9.55
N ILE A 89 -6.64 1.65 -10.09
CA ILE A 89 -5.47 1.27 -9.29
C ILE A 89 -5.15 2.36 -8.25
N ALA A 90 -5.37 3.63 -8.56
CA ALA A 90 -5.21 4.74 -7.61
C ALA A 90 -6.21 4.61 -6.45
N LYS A 91 -7.49 4.32 -6.74
CA LYS A 91 -8.51 4.06 -5.71
C LYS A 91 -8.14 2.90 -4.79
N LEU A 92 -7.68 1.78 -5.36
CA LEU A 92 -7.28 0.61 -4.59
C LEU A 92 -6.08 0.89 -3.68
N ILE A 93 -5.02 1.54 -4.19
CA ILE A 93 -3.86 1.93 -3.37
C ILE A 93 -4.30 2.90 -2.27
N PHE A 94 -5.11 3.91 -2.61
CA PHE A 94 -5.60 4.90 -1.65
C PHE A 94 -6.36 4.25 -0.50
N MET A 95 -7.23 3.28 -0.80
CA MET A 95 -7.99 2.54 0.21
C MET A 95 -7.07 1.76 1.16
N GLU A 96 -6.12 0.99 0.64
CA GLU A 96 -5.18 0.21 1.46
C GLU A 96 -4.31 1.10 2.36
N LEU A 97 -3.87 2.26 1.85
CA LEU A 97 -3.13 3.23 2.64
C LEU A 97 -3.97 3.84 3.77
N ASN A 98 -5.24 4.20 3.51
CA ASN A 98 -6.12 4.76 4.55
C ASN A 98 -6.44 3.73 5.63
N ASN A 99 -6.68 2.47 5.25
CA ASN A 99 -6.91 1.39 6.22
C ASN A 99 -5.69 1.22 7.14
N ALA A 100 -4.50 1.07 6.57
CA ALA A 100 -3.28 0.92 7.36
C ALA A 100 -2.93 2.17 8.18
N TRP A 101 -3.22 3.37 7.67
CA TRP A 101 -3.04 4.61 8.41
C TRP A 101 -3.99 4.71 9.61
N THR A 102 -5.24 4.33 9.44
CA THR A 102 -6.25 4.30 10.53
C THR A 102 -5.78 3.36 11.65
N ASP A 103 -5.29 2.18 11.31
CA ASP A 103 -4.73 1.25 12.31
C ASP A 103 -3.50 1.83 13.01
N PHE A 104 -2.60 2.47 12.26
CA PHE A 104 -1.42 3.13 12.82
C PHE A 104 -1.76 4.29 13.78
N GLU A 105 -2.80 5.08 13.48
CA GLU A 105 -3.25 6.15 14.38
C GLU A 105 -3.89 5.60 15.67
N ASN A 106 -4.55 4.44 15.59
CA ASN A 106 -5.21 3.80 16.72
C ASN A 106 -4.29 2.91 17.59
N ASP A 107 -3.08 2.60 17.12
CA ASP A 107 -2.13 1.73 17.81
C ASP A 107 -0.89 2.48 18.31
N ALA A 108 -0.91 2.85 19.60
CA ALA A 108 0.20 3.53 20.26
C ALA A 108 1.50 2.69 20.30
N THR A 109 1.41 1.36 20.21
CA THR A 109 2.60 0.50 20.17
C THR A 109 3.33 0.64 18.85
N GLN A 110 2.61 0.82 17.74
CA GLN A 110 3.21 1.09 16.43
C GLN A 110 3.83 2.48 16.31
N GLN A 111 3.29 3.45 17.04
CA GLN A 111 3.86 4.80 17.11
C GLN A 111 5.13 4.83 17.96
N ASN A 112 5.17 4.06 19.05
CA ASN A 112 6.29 4.05 20.00
C ASN A 112 7.28 2.89 19.79
N MET A 113 7.13 2.11 18.72
CA MET A 113 7.92 0.91 18.42
C MET A 113 9.45 1.10 18.51
N PHE A 114 9.94 2.33 18.31
CA PHE A 114 11.37 2.66 18.29
C PHE A 114 11.81 3.63 19.41
N ASN A 115 10.93 3.91 20.38
CA ASN A 115 11.20 4.84 21.49
C ASN A 115 11.77 4.11 22.73
N ALA A 116 12.61 3.09 22.51
CA ALA A 116 13.25 2.32 23.58
C ALA A 116 14.52 2.99 24.11
#